data_AF-A0A350QTU1-F1
#
_entry.id   AF-A0A350QTU1-F1
#
_cell.length_a   1.000
_cell.length_b   1.000
_cell.length_c   1.000
_cell.angle_alpha   90.00
_cell.angle_beta   90.00
_cell.angle_gamma   90.00
#
_symmetry.space_group_name_H-M   'P 1'
#
loop_
_entity.id
_entity.type
_entity.pdbx_description
1 polymer ?
#
loop_
_entity_poly.entity_id
_entity_poly.type
_entity_poly.pdbx_seq_one_letter_code
_entity_poly.pdbx_strand_id
1 'polypeptide(L)'
;MSVSEPWGSENVVEGATTAILLGPLDRKTLEEECSDHPKGVLWIGPGDAEGGNPPPPGLVITRITDSSEVIQKAIRGILGSEYEIQPTVKASQES
;
A
#
# COMPACT_ATOMS: atom_id res chain seq x y z
N MET A 1 20.16 -8.62 -14.29
CA MET A 1 19.18 -9.39 -13.51
C MET A 1 17.87 -8.66 -13.68
N SER A 2 16.91 -9.22 -14.42
CA SER A 2 15.59 -8.59 -14.56
C SER A 2 14.92 -8.69 -13.20
N VAL A 3 14.81 -7.57 -12.49
CA VAL A 3 13.97 -7.48 -11.31
C VAL A 3 12.56 -7.62 -11.87
N SER A 4 11.92 -8.77 -11.67
CA SER A 4 10.51 -8.90 -11.98
C SER A 4 9.79 -7.86 -11.14
N GLU A 5 9.26 -6.81 -11.77
CA GLU A 5 8.46 -5.81 -11.08
C GLU A 5 7.29 -6.54 -10.40
N PRO A 6 7.06 -6.35 -9.09
CA PRO A 6 6.05 -7.09 -8.34
C PRO A 6 4.61 -6.75 -8.78
N TRP A 7 4.47 -5.76 -9.67
CA TRP A 7 3.21 -5.14 -10.03
C TRP A 7 2.59 -5.76 -11.28
N GLY A 8 1.28 -5.99 -11.22
CA GLY A 8 0.45 -6.38 -12.35
C GLY A 8 -0.32 -5.19 -12.93
N SER A 9 -0.55 -4.15 -12.13
CA SER A 9 -1.19 -2.92 -12.56
C SER A 9 -0.74 -1.76 -11.68
N GLU A 10 -0.44 -0.61 -12.31
CA GLU A 10 0.05 0.58 -11.61
C GLU A 10 -0.59 1.84 -12.18
N ASN A 11 -0.99 2.74 -11.27
CA ASN A 11 -1.33 4.12 -11.56
C ASN A 11 -0.39 5.00 -10.73
N VAL A 12 0.75 5.35 -11.34
CA VAL A 12 1.77 6.19 -10.71
C VAL A 12 1.41 7.66 -10.91
N VAL A 13 1.28 8.39 -9.80
CA VAL A 13 1.06 9.83 -9.79
C VAL A 13 2.37 10.52 -9.42
N GLU A 14 2.90 11.33 -10.33
CA GLU A 14 4.15 12.05 -10.09
C GLU A 14 4.01 13.01 -8.91
N GLY A 15 4.93 12.93 -7.95
CA GLY A 15 4.92 13.74 -6.73
C GLY A 15 3.96 13.26 -5.64
N ALA A 16 3.27 12.12 -5.82
CA ALA A 16 2.41 11.56 -4.78
C ALA A 16 3.21 11.15 -3.54
N THR A 17 2.84 11.70 -2.39
CA THR A 17 3.50 11.36 -1.12
C THR A 17 2.79 10.26 -0.34
N THR A 18 1.71 9.72 -0.91
CA THR A 18 0.93 8.61 -0.37
C THR A 18 0.72 7.50 -1.41
N ALA A 19 0.50 6.27 -0.95
CA ALA A 19 0.20 5.15 -1.83
C ALA A 19 -0.86 4.19 -1.27
N ILE A 20 -1.55 3.50 -2.18
CA ILE A 20 -2.45 2.38 -1.91
C ILE A 20 -1.93 1.16 -2.67
N LEU A 21 -1.58 0.11 -1.93
CA LEU A 21 -1.00 -1.12 -2.43
C LEU A 21 -1.99 -2.26 -2.25
N LEU A 22 -2.23 -3.02 -3.31
CA LEU A 22 -3.20 -4.12 -3.33
C LEU A 22 -2.48 -5.45 -3.61
N GLY A 23 -2.87 -6.49 -2.87
CA GLY A 23 -2.43 -7.86 -3.12
C GLY A 23 -1.28 -8.33 -2.22
N PRO A 24 -0.81 -9.58 -2.41
CA PRO A 24 0.32 -10.12 -1.68
C PRO A 24 1.61 -9.37 -2.02
N LEU A 25 2.25 -8.79 -1.01
CA LEU A 25 3.53 -8.11 -1.13
C LEU A 25 4.47 -8.60 -0.05
N ASP A 26 5.75 -8.73 -0.40
CA ASP A 26 6.78 -9.01 0.57
C ASP A 26 7.17 -7.75 1.36
N ARG A 27 7.82 -7.97 2.50
CA ARG A 27 8.20 -6.88 3.41
C ARG A 27 9.11 -5.84 2.75
N LYS A 28 10.02 -6.27 1.87
CA LYS A 28 10.98 -5.37 1.25
C LYS A 28 10.26 -4.39 0.32
N THR A 29 9.31 -4.88 -0.49
CA THR A 29 8.48 -3.99 -1.32
C THR A 29 7.69 -3.00 -0.47
N LEU A 30 7.10 -3.44 0.65
CA LEU A 30 6.38 -2.52 1.55
C LEU A 30 7.31 -1.45 2.16
N GLU A 31 8.54 -1.81 2.52
CA GLU A 31 9.56 -0.89 3.06
C GLU A 31 10.04 0.12 2.01
N GLU A 32 10.22 -0.31 0.76
CA GLU A 32 10.54 0.56 -0.38
C GLU A 32 9.42 1.58 -0.60
N GLU A 33 8.17 1.13 -0.72
CA GLU A 33 7.04 2.03 -0.95
C GLU A 33 6.80 3.00 0.22
N CYS A 34 7.02 2.57 1.48
CA CYS A 34 6.94 3.50 2.62
C CYS A 34 8.03 4.57 2.60
N SER A 35 9.18 4.30 1.97
CA SER A 35 10.27 5.25 1.82
C SER A 35 9.96 6.28 0.71
N ASP A 36 9.34 5.85 -0.39
CA ASP A 36 8.92 6.72 -1.49
C ASP A 36 7.68 7.58 -1.15
N HIS A 37 6.84 7.11 -0.22
CA HIS A 37 5.57 7.75 0.14
C HIS A 37 5.53 8.17 1.62
N PRO A 38 6.21 9.28 1.99
CA PRO A 38 6.44 9.67 3.38
C PRO A 38 5.20 10.11 4.16
N LYS A 39 4.07 10.42 3.49
CA LYS A 39 2.81 10.77 4.16
C LYS A 39 1.93 9.55 4.46
N GLY A 40 2.30 8.38 3.97
CA GLY A 40 1.72 7.11 4.39
C GLY A 40 1.37 6.19 3.24
N VAL A 41 1.39 4.90 3.55
CA VAL A 41 1.06 3.82 2.63
C VAL A 41 -0.05 2.99 3.23
N LEU A 42 -1.12 2.75 2.48
CA LEU A 42 -2.12 1.75 2.81
C LEU A 42 -1.84 0.48 2.02
N TRP A 43 -1.66 -0.63 2.74
CA TRP A 43 -1.60 -1.94 2.13
C TRP A 43 -2.88 -2.72 2.43
N ILE A 44 -3.49 -3.26 1.38
CA ILE A 44 -4.65 -4.16 1.44
C ILE A 44 -4.18 -5.55 0.97
N GLY A 45 -3.80 -6.37 1.95
CA GLY A 45 -3.20 -7.70 1.72
C GLY A 45 -4.15 -8.87 2.00
N PRO A 46 -3.72 -10.11 1.70
CA PRO A 46 -4.46 -11.32 2.08
C PRO A 46 -4.59 -11.49 3.60
N GLY A 47 -5.54 -12.31 4.05
CA GLY A 47 -5.86 -12.49 5.48
C GLY A 47 -4.68 -13.01 6.33
N ASP A 48 -3.82 -13.82 5.72
CA ASP A 48 -2.63 -14.42 6.32
C ASP A 48 -1.34 -13.64 6.05
N ALA A 49 -1.45 -12.43 5.48
CA ALA A 49 -0.28 -11.62 5.20
C ALA A 49 0.35 -11.15 6.53
N GLU A 50 1.40 -11.85 6.94
CA GLU A 50 2.25 -11.47 8.05
C GLU A 50 3.01 -10.20 7.66
N GLY A 51 2.40 -9.04 7.92
CA GLY A 51 3.13 -7.78 8.04
C GLY A 51 4.09 -7.92 9.22
N GLY A 52 5.28 -8.43 8.95
CA GLY A 52 6.27 -8.79 9.98
C GLY A 52 6.43 -7.68 11.02
N ASN A 53 6.30 -8.04 12.30
CA ASN A 53 6.30 -7.07 13.38
C ASN A 53 7.73 -6.55 13.69
N PRO A 54 7.90 -5.24 13.96
CA PRO A 54 6.92 -4.17 13.78
C PRO A 54 6.82 -3.73 12.30
N PRO A 55 5.65 -3.20 11.87
CA PRO A 55 5.47 -2.67 10.53
C PRO A 55 6.35 -1.42 10.30
N PRO A 56 6.69 -1.11 9.03
CA PRO A 56 7.37 0.13 8.68
C PRO A 56 6.59 1.36 9.17
N PRO A 57 7.27 2.46 9.57
CA PRO A 57 6.61 3.69 9.96
C PRO A 57 5.79 4.24 8.79
N GLY A 58 4.55 4.66 9.06
CA GLY A 58 3.64 5.18 8.03
C GLY A 58 2.88 4.10 7.25
N LEU A 59 3.12 2.80 7.51
CA LEU A 59 2.35 1.73 6.92
C LEU A 59 1.04 1.49 7.69
N VAL A 60 -0.08 1.62 6.99
CA VAL A 60 -1.40 1.19 7.45
C VAL A 60 -1.71 -0.16 6.80
N ILE A 61 -1.97 -1.17 7.61
CA ILE A 61 -2.27 -2.52 7.13
C ILE A 61 -3.77 -2.78 7.27
N THR A 62 -4.37 -3.23 6.16
CA THR A 62 -5.73 -3.79 6.13
C THR A 62 -5.70 -5.12 5.42
N ARG A 63 -6.59 -6.03 5.83
CA ARG A 63 -6.77 -7.34 5.22
C ARG A 63 -8.01 -7.30 4.35
N ILE A 64 -7.99 -8.04 3.24
CA ILE A 64 -9.18 -8.19 2.38
C ILE A 64 -10.37 -8.80 3.13
N THR A 65 -10.12 -9.50 4.23
CA THR A 65 -11.12 -10.09 5.11
C THR A 65 -11.64 -9.13 6.19
N ASP A 66 -11.07 -7.92 6.30
CA ASP A 66 -11.57 -6.92 7.23
C ASP A 66 -12.95 -6.41 6.81
N SER A 67 -13.69 -5.85 7.76
CA SER A 67 -15.00 -5.27 7.49
C SER A 67 -14.89 -4.07 6.55
N SER A 68 -15.91 -3.85 5.72
CA SER A 68 -15.97 -2.72 4.79
C SER A 68 -15.74 -1.37 5.49
N GLU A 69 -16.24 -1.21 6.71
CA GLU A 69 -16.03 0.00 7.53
C GLU A 69 -14.55 0.24 7.86
N VAL A 70 -13.78 -0.81 8.15
CA VAL A 70 -12.35 -0.72 8.45
C VAL A 70 -11.58 -0.32 7.20
N ILE A 71 -11.85 -0.99 6.08
CA ILE A 71 -11.21 -0.69 4.79
C ILE A 71 -11.54 0.74 4.36
N GLN A 72 -12.80 1.15 4.43
CA GLN A 72 -13.21 2.52 4.10
C GLN A 72 -12.56 3.56 5.00
N LYS A 73 -12.43 3.29 6.31
CA LYS A 73 -11.75 4.18 7.25
C LYS A 73 -10.28 4.34 6.89
N ALA A 74 -9.60 3.24 6.55
CA ALA A 74 -8.20 3.26 6.16
C ALA A 74 -7.97 4.04 4.85
N ILE A 75 -8.80 3.79 3.82
CA ILE A 75 -8.77 4.53 2.55
C ILE A 75 -8.99 6.03 2.79
N ARG A 76 -10.01 6.39 3.58
CA ARG A 76 -10.26 7.79 3.94
C ARG A 76 -9.09 8.42 4.71
N GLY A 77 -8.39 7.63 5.53
CA GLY A 77 -7.20 8.08 6.23
C GLY A 77 -6.11 8.52 5.27
N ILE A 78 -5.75 7.66 4.30
CA ILE A 78 -4.73 7.99 3.29
C ILE A 78 -5.15 9.17 2.41
N LEU A 79 -6.39 9.15 1.90
CA LEU A 79 -6.90 10.24 1.05
C LEU A 79 -7.00 11.58 1.82
N GLY A 80 -7.12 11.53 3.15
CA GLY A 80 -7.13 12.71 4.01
C GLY A 80 -5.74 13.24 4.36
N SER A 81 -4.68 12.44 4.21
CA SER A 81 -3.30 12.85 4.51
C SER A 81 -2.75 13.85 3.49
N GLU A 82 -3.23 13.79 2.24
CA GLU A 82 -2.87 14.71 1.17
C GLU A 82 -4.09 15.00 0.29
N TYR A 83 -4.61 16.22 0.37
CA TYR A 83 -5.82 16.60 -0.36
C TYR A 83 -5.53 17.05 -1.80
N GLU A 84 -4.34 17.56 -2.06
CA GLU A 84 -3.97 18.20 -3.33
C GLU A 84 -3.47 17.19 -4.39
N ILE A 85 -2.92 16.05 -3.94
CA ILE A 85 -2.31 15.03 -4.79
C ILE A 85 -2.94 13.68 -4.47
N GLN A 86 -3.39 12.98 -5.51
CA GLN A 86 -3.96 11.64 -5.35
C GLN A 86 -2.86 10.62 -5.00
N PRO A 87 -3.17 9.59 -4.22
CA PRO A 87 -2.20 8.53 -3.95
C PRO A 87 -1.85 7.78 -5.23
N THR A 88 -0.61 7.31 -5.30
CA THR A 88 -0.23 6.27 -6.26
C THR A 88 -0.94 4.96 -5.90
N VAL A 89 -1.53 4.28 -6.88
CA VAL A 89 -2.23 3.01 -6.66
C VAL A 89 -1.52 1.91 -7.41
N LYS A 90 -1.08 0.86 -6.70
CA LYS A 90 -0.39 -0.28 -7.30
C LYS A 90 -1.04 -1.59 -6.86
N ALA A 91 -1.18 -2.52 -7.79
CA ALA A 91 -1.69 -3.86 -7.54
C ALA A 91 -0.62 -4.88 -7.92
N SER A 92 -0.31 -5.78 -7.00
CA SER A 92 0.63 -6.89 -7.25
C SER A 92 0.05 -7.86 -8.27
N GLN A 93 0.92 -8.61 -8.94
CA GLN A 93 0.46 -9.75 -9.77
C GLN A 93 -0.19 -10.80 -8.87
N GLU A 94 -1.30 -11.40 -9.33
CA GLU A 94 -1.81 -12.64 -8.74
C GLU A 94 -0.80 -13.76 -9.04
N SER A 95 -0.26 -14.40 -7.99
CA SER A 95 0.58 -15.59 -8.12
C SER A 95 -0.27 -16.86 -8.19
#